data_AF-A0A976DYS1-F1
#
_entry.id   AF-A0A976DYS1-F1
#
_cell.length_a   1.000
_cell.length_b   1.000
_cell.length_c   1.000
_cell.angle_alpha   90.00
_cell.angle_beta   90.00
_cell.angle_gamma   90.00
#
_symmetry.space_group_name_H-M   'P 1'
#
loop_
_entity.id
_entity.type
_entity.pdbx_description
1 polymer ?
#
loop_
_entity_poly.entity_id
_entity_poly.type
_entity_poly.pdbx_seq_one_letter_code
_entity_poly.pdbx_strand_id
1 'polypeptide(L)' 'MPKIVKDFQGQTVITTFETTPAMAFDLVEALEAAYADCIRRQPGFIAAGLHMNDARTRVCNYSQWRAREDYQAMLRT' A
#
# COMPACT_ATOMS: atom_id res chain seq x y z
N MET A 1 7.07 8.39 -2.29
CA MET A 1 5.88 8.73 -1.50
C MET A 1 4.80 9.26 -2.44
N PRO A 2 3.51 8.92 -2.24
CA PRO A 2 2.41 9.37 -3.11
C PRO A 2 2.23 10.89 -3.09
N LYS A 3 1.90 11.49 -4.23
CA LYS A 3 1.49 12.90 -4.30
C LYS A 3 -0.04 12.95 -4.23
N ILE A 4 -0.58 13.56 -3.19
CA ILE A 4 -2.03 13.66 -2.96
C ILE A 4 -2.52 14.99 -3.51
N VAL A 5 -3.33 14.94 -4.57
CA VAL A 5 -3.95 16.11 -5.21
C VAL A 5 -5.40 15.81 -5.55
N LYS A 6 -6.26 16.83 -5.55
CA LYS A 6 -7.72 16.68 -5.75
C LYS A 6 -8.10 16.20 -7.14
N ASP A 7 -7.31 16.56 -8.14
CA ASP A 7 -7.52 16.28 -9.55
C ASP A 7 -6.81 15.02 -10.04
N PHE A 8 -6.31 14.18 -9.12
CA PHE A 8 -5.66 12.93 -9.46
C PHE A 8 -6.60 12.03 -10.28
N GLN A 9 -6.20 11.71 -11.51
CA GLN A 9 -6.91 10.80 -12.40
C GLN A 9 -6.29 9.40 -12.27
N GLY A 10 -6.95 8.52 -11.54
CA GLY A 10 -6.52 7.15 -11.29
C GLY A 10 -7.27 6.53 -10.11
N GLN A 11 -6.83 5.35 -9.68
CA GLN A 11 -7.40 4.70 -8.50
C GLN A 11 -6.50 4.94 -7.29
N THR A 12 -7.07 5.48 -6.22
CA THR A 12 -6.45 5.45 -4.88
C THR A 12 -7.04 4.30 -4.09
N VAL A 13 -6.19 3.45 -3.51
CA VAL A 13 -6.61 2.33 -2.65
C VAL A 13 -6.05 2.55 -1.25
N ILE A 14 -6.92 2.37 -0.25
CA ILE A 14 -6.55 2.41 1.16
C ILE A 14 -6.78 1.01 1.72
N THR A 15 -5.70 0.36 2.12
CA THR A 15 -5.75 -0.97 2.75
C THR A 15 -5.32 -0.85 4.21
N THR A 16 -6.17 -1.32 5.12
CA THR A 16 -5.91 -1.31 6.55
C THR A 16 -5.67 -2.71 7.07
N PHE A 17 -4.60 -2.88 7.83
CA PHE A 17 -4.25 -4.11 8.53
C PHE A 17 -4.40 -3.87 10.03
N GLU A 18 -5.05 -4.80 10.73
CA GLU A 18 -5.03 -4.84 12.19
C GLU A 18 -3.88 -5.75 12.64
N THR A 19 -3.16 -5.33 13.68
CA THR A 19 -2.00 -6.03 14.20
C THR A 19 -1.89 -5.82 15.71
N THR A 20 -0.93 -6.50 16.33
CA THR A 20 -0.55 -6.26 17.72
C THR A 20 0.72 -5.41 17.78
N PRO A 21 0.99 -4.68 18.88
CA PRO A 21 2.22 -3.90 19.01
C PRO A 21 3.50 -4.74 18.86
N ALA A 22 3.43 -6.03 19.23
CA ALA A 22 4.54 -6.96 19.11
C ALA A 22 4.86 -7.35 17.65
N MET A 23 3.85 -7.36 16.78
CA MET A 23 3.98 -7.78 15.37
C MET A 23 4.01 -6.61 14.38
N ALA A 24 3.82 -5.38 14.85
CA ALA A 24 3.60 -4.23 13.98
C ALA A 24 4.81 -3.92 13.08
N PHE A 25 6.02 -4.03 13.61
CA PHE A 25 7.24 -3.81 12.82
C PHE A 25 7.47 -4.92 11.80
N ASP A 26 7.32 -6.18 12.20
CA ASP A 26 7.44 -7.32 11.30
C ASP A 26 6.44 -7.22 10.13
N LEU A 27 5.21 -6.76 10.41
CA LEU A 27 4.21 -6.52 9.37
C LEU A 27 4.65 -5.39 8.42
N VAL A 28 5.18 -4.28 8.94
CA VAL A 28 5.67 -3.18 8.11
C VAL A 28 6.83 -3.63 7.23
N GLU A 29 7.79 -4.36 7.79
CA GLU A 29 8.94 -4.89 7.05
C GLU A 29 8.50 -5.86 5.95
N ALA A 30 7.57 -6.77 6.24
CA ALA A 30 7.02 -7.69 5.25
C ALA A 30 6.29 -6.94 4.11
N LEU A 31 5.55 -5.87 4.44
CA LEU A 31 4.90 -5.03 3.43
C LEU A 31 5.94 -4.27 2.59
N GLU A 32 6.97 -3.71 3.20
CA GLU A 32 8.06 -3.02 2.50
C GLU A 32 8.79 -3.96 1.53
N ALA A 33 9.10 -5.19 1.95
CA ALA A 33 9.69 -6.22 1.11
C ALA A 33 8.77 -6.58 -0.07
N ALA A 34 7.47 -6.83 0.19
CA ALA A 34 6.49 -7.11 -0.87
C ALA A 34 6.40 -5.97 -1.89
N TYR A 35 6.49 -4.72 -1.45
CA TYR A 35 6.53 -3.56 -2.33
C TYR A 35 7.80 -3.48 -3.16
N ALA A 36 8.97 -3.69 -2.55
CA ALA A 36 10.26 -3.66 -3.24
C ALA A 36 10.39 -4.79 -4.27
N ASP A 37 9.92 -5.98 -3.93
CA ASP A 37 10.17 -7.18 -4.71
C ASP A 37 9.10 -7.42 -5.77
N CYS A 38 7.82 -7.16 -5.46
CA CYS A 38 6.70 -7.50 -6.34
C CYS A 38 5.88 -6.28 -6.75
N ILE A 39 5.24 -5.59 -5.80
CA ILE A 39 4.12 -4.69 -6.10
C ILE A 39 4.56 -3.48 -6.93
N ARG A 40 5.77 -2.93 -6.68
CA ARG A 40 6.27 -1.77 -7.44
C ARG A 40 6.47 -2.07 -8.93
N ARG A 41 6.61 -3.34 -9.31
CA ARG A 41 6.83 -3.77 -10.70
C ARG A 41 5.53 -4.08 -11.43
N GLN A 42 4.39 -4.05 -10.73
CA GLN A 42 3.10 -4.37 -11.31
C GLN A 42 2.67 -3.29 -12.32
N PRO A 43 2.10 -3.69 -13.47
CA PRO A 43 1.52 -2.74 -14.41
C PRO A 43 0.54 -1.80 -13.70
N GLY A 44 0.62 -0.52 -14.02
CA GLY A 44 -0.28 0.48 -13.46
C GLY A 44 0.03 0.96 -12.05
N PHE A 45 0.99 0.38 -11.34
CA PHE A 45 1.45 0.93 -10.05
C PHE A 45 2.06 2.32 -10.24
N ILE A 46 1.71 3.28 -9.36
CA ILE A 46 2.25 4.65 -9.39
C ILE A 46 3.11 4.91 -8.15
N ALA A 47 2.51 4.78 -6.96
CA ALA A 47 3.19 5.03 -5.69
C ALA A 47 2.43 4.37 -4.54
N ALA A 48 3.13 4.11 -3.43
CA ALA A 48 2.50 3.73 -2.17
C ALA A 48 3.18 4.43 -0.98
N GLY A 49 2.41 4.62 0.08
CA GLY A 49 2.85 5.08 1.40
C GLY A 49 2.33 4.12 2.47
N LEU A 50 3.23 3.64 3.32
CA LEU A 50 2.89 2.85 4.49
C LEU A 50 2.87 3.76 5.73
N HIS A 51 1.84 3.62 6.54
CA HIS A 51 1.62 4.41 7.74
C HIS A 51 1.25 3.48 8.89
N MET A 52 1.95 3.56 10.01
CA MET A 52 1.60 2.88 11.24
C MET A 52 1.03 3.90 12.21
N ASN A 53 -0.04 3.56 12.92
CA ASN A 53 -0.56 4.43 13.97
C ASN A 53 0.35 4.42 15.21
N ASP A 54 0.26 5.46 16.05
CA ASP A 54 1.11 5.59 17.24
C ASP A 54 0.94 4.43 18.23
N ALA A 55 -0.27 3.88 18.34
CA ALA A 55 -0.56 2.74 19.20
C ALA A 55 -0.01 1.40 18.67
N ARG A 56 0.51 1.36 17.44
CA ARG A 56 1.07 0.16 16.78
C ARG A 56 0.08 -1.00 16.69
N THR A 57 -1.18 -0.69 16.48
CA THR A 57 -2.26 -1.69 16.33
C THR A 57 -2.86 -1.70 14.94
N ARG A 58 -2.50 -0.72 14.10
CA ARG A 58 -2.98 -0.62 12.72
C ARG A 58 -1.89 -0.13 11.79
N VAL A 59 -1.82 -0.74 10.62
CA VAL A 59 -1.02 -0.27 9.48
C VAL A 59 -1.96 0.08 8.35
N CYS A 60 -1.79 1.25 7.75
CA CYS A 60 -2.53 1.74 6.61
C CYS A 60 -1.59 1.88 5.42
N ASN A 61 -1.97 1.29 4.30
CA ASN A 61 -1.32 1.50 3.02
C ASN A 61 -2.18 2.40 2.14
N TYR A 62 -1.61 3.53 1.73
CA TYR A 62 -2.17 4.40 0.70
C TYR A 62 -1.44 4.13 -0.60
N SER A 63 -2.11 3.53 -1.60
CA SER A 63 -1.51 3.27 -2.91
C SER A 63 -2.27 3.94 -4.04
N GLN A 64 -1.54 4.37 -5.07
CA GLN A 64 -2.05 4.98 -6.28
C GLN A 64 -1.75 4.08 -7.48
N TRP A 65 -2.76 3.91 -8.32
CA TRP A 65 -2.76 3.06 -9.50
C TRP A 65 -3.34 3.82 -10.69
N ARG A 66 -2.93 3.47 -11.91
CA ARG A 66 -3.44 4.08 -13.14
C ARG A 66 -4.92 3.78 -13.34
N ALA A 67 -5.33 2.53 -13.12
CA ALA A 67 -6.72 2.10 -13.21
C ALA A 67 -7.09 1.13 -12.07
N ARG A 68 -8.39 0.88 -11.90
CA ARG A 68 -8.90 -0.07 -10.89
C ARG A 68 -8.47 -1.50 -11.22
N GLU A 69 -8.44 -1.82 -12.50
CA GLU A 69 -8.14 -3.14 -13.05
C GLU A 69 -6.70 -3.55 -12.76
N ASP A 70 -5.77 -2.59 -12.74
CA ASP A 70 -4.35 -2.81 -12.42
C ASP A 70 -4.18 -3.34 -11.00
N TYR A 71 -4.85 -2.70 -10.02
CA TYR A 71 -4.83 -3.17 -8.63
C TYR A 71 -5.48 -4.56 -8.49
N GLN A 72 -6.59 -4.80 -9.18
CA GLN A 72 -7.26 -6.10 -9.16
C GLN A 72 -6.40 -7.21 -9.79
N ALA A 73 -5.64 -6.90 -10.84
CA ALA A 73 -4.70 -7.83 -11.45
C ALA A 73 -3.55 -8.17 -10.51
N MET A 74 -3.01 -7.17 -9.80
CA MET A 74 -1.97 -7.39 -8.79
C MET A 74 -2.43 -8.35 -7.68
N LEU A 75 -3.68 -8.26 -7.21
CA LEU A 75 -4.21 -9.18 -6.19
C LEU A 75 -4.31 -10.65 -6.62
N ARG A 76 -4.13 -10.95 -7.91
CA ARG A 76 -4.17 -12.31 -8.49
C ARG A 76 -2.79 -12.90 -8.78
N THR A 77 -1.72 -12.19 -8.39
CA THR A 77 -0.31 -12.61 -8.57
C THR A 77 0.24 -13.18 -7.28
#